data_AF-A0A7S0NX81-F1
#
_entry.id   AF-A0A7S0NX81-F1
#
_cell.length_a   1.000
_cell.length_b   1.000
_cell.length_c   1.000
_cell.angle_alpha   90.00
_cell.angle_beta   90.00
_cell.angle_gamma   90.00
#
_symmetry.space_group_name_H-M   'P 1'
#
loop_
_entity.id
_entity.type
_entity.pdbx_description
1 polymer ?
#
loop_
_entity_poly.entity_id
_entity_poly.type
_entity_poly.pdbx_seq_one_letter_code
_entity_poly.pdbx_strand_id
1 'polypeptide(L)'
;MGGDPCREQGPVLGRLMAARVADLLAALPFDVSDGQAELHGPTSQVVYEGSSESNLTGYADRHGFEGYALQYADEAKGMAELEQLEARGAELCSTLYTYRSIARALPTVSGEEAHKKRMYAASFEVLHPHVSRVKSVLYFKDEVVSKFCTNMTLLVS
;
A
#
# COMPACT_ATOMS: atom_id res chain seq x y z
N MET A 1 24.83 16.25 -41.52
CA MET A 1 25.20 14.87 -41.86
C MET A 1 26.29 14.46 -40.87
N GLY A 2 26.00 14.02 -39.65
CA GLY A 2 24.97 13.08 -39.23
C GLY A 2 25.68 11.76 -38.89
N GLY A 3 25.62 11.34 -37.63
CA GLY A 3 26.24 10.10 -37.14
C GLY A 3 26.23 10.03 -35.62
N ASP A 4 25.15 9.50 -35.07
CA ASP A 4 24.74 9.52 -33.65
C ASP A 4 25.66 8.73 -32.68
N PRO A 5 25.80 9.18 -31.41
CA PRO A 5 26.64 8.55 -30.38
C PRO A 5 25.88 7.47 -29.56
N CYS A 6 25.21 6.52 -30.20
CA CYS A 6 24.40 5.51 -29.50
C CYS A 6 24.44 4.14 -30.18
N ARG A 7 25.47 3.31 -29.95
CA ARG A 7 25.31 1.84 -29.98
C ARG A 7 26.51 1.03 -29.47
N GLU A 8 26.78 1.06 -28.17
CA GLU A 8 27.54 -0.05 -27.57
C GLU A 8 27.17 -0.30 -26.10
N GLN A 9 25.91 -0.69 -25.85
CA GLN A 9 25.53 -1.29 -24.56
C GLN A 9 24.56 -2.45 -24.80
N GLY A 10 25.14 -3.64 -25.06
CA GLY A 10 24.48 -4.96 -25.01
C GLY A 10 25.03 -5.76 -23.81
N PRO A 11 24.31 -6.76 -23.29
CA PRO A 11 24.01 -6.88 -21.88
C PRO A 11 25.22 -7.34 -21.06
N VAL A 12 25.76 -6.44 -20.24
CA VAL A 12 26.71 -6.73 -19.15
C VAL A 12 26.22 -7.84 -18.22
N LEU A 13 24.90 -7.99 -18.09
CA LEU A 13 24.26 -9.03 -17.28
C LEU A 13 24.58 -10.45 -17.78
N GLY A 14 24.64 -10.67 -19.10
CA GLY A 14 24.95 -11.98 -19.67
C GLY A 14 26.38 -12.43 -19.38
N ARG A 15 27.33 -11.50 -19.41
CA ARG A 15 28.75 -11.78 -19.07
C ARG A 15 28.94 -12.00 -17.57
N LEU A 16 28.24 -11.25 -16.73
CA LEU A 16 28.33 -11.39 -15.28
C LEU A 16 27.73 -12.73 -14.81
N MET A 17 26.60 -13.14 -15.38
CA MET A 17 25.97 -14.43 -15.07
C MET A 17 26.84 -15.61 -15.57
N ALA A 18 27.43 -15.51 -16.76
CA ALA A 18 28.32 -16.55 -17.28
C ALA A 18 29.58 -16.73 -16.41
N ALA A 19 30.17 -15.63 -15.91
CA ALA A 19 31.32 -15.69 -15.01
C ALA A 19 30.95 -16.36 -13.67
N ARG A 20 29.77 -16.03 -13.11
CA ARG A 20 29.28 -16.62 -11.86
C ARG A 20 29.01 -18.12 -11.98
N VAL A 21 28.53 -18.57 -13.14
CA VAL A 21 28.31 -20.00 -13.41
C VAL A 21 29.64 -20.75 -13.52
N ALA A 22 30.66 -20.15 -14.16
CA ALA A 22 31.98 -20.75 -14.27
C ALA A 22 32.68 -20.90 -12.90
N ASP A 23 32.57 -19.89 -12.04
CA ASP A 23 33.13 -19.94 -10.68
C ASP A 23 32.45 -21.00 -9.81
N LEU A 24 31.13 -21.20 -9.97
CA LEU A 24 30.38 -22.25 -9.28
C LEU A 24 30.75 -23.65 -9.75
N LEU A 25 30.97 -23.84 -11.05
CA LEU A 25 31.42 -25.12 -11.63
C LEU A 25 32.83 -25.50 -11.14
N ALA A 26 33.73 -24.53 -10.99
CA ALA A 26 35.08 -24.77 -10.48
C ALA A 26 35.14 -25.13 -8.99
N ALA A 27 34.09 -24.81 -8.23
CA ALA A 27 34.03 -25.03 -6.78
C ALA A 27 33.41 -26.39 -6.38
N LEU A 28 32.95 -27.20 -7.33
CA LEU A 28 32.32 -28.49 -7.03
C LEU A 28 33.38 -29.60 -6.84
N PRO A 29 33.28 -30.40 -5.76
CA PRO A 29 34.31 -31.38 -5.38
C PRO A 29 34.22 -32.73 -6.12
N PHE A 30 33.52 -32.82 -7.25
CA PHE A 30 33.37 -34.07 -8.01
C PHE A 30 33.75 -33.89 -9.49
N ASP A 31 34.56 -34.82 -9.99
CA ASP A 31 34.96 -34.90 -11.39
C ASP A 31 33.79 -35.45 -12.22
N VAL A 32 33.18 -34.61 -13.04
CA VAL A 32 32.13 -35.02 -13.98
C VAL A 32 32.82 -35.60 -15.20
N SER A 33 33.17 -36.87 -15.16
CA SER A 33 33.49 -37.61 -16.39
C SER A 33 32.25 -37.56 -17.31
N ASP A 34 32.45 -37.08 -18.54
CA ASP A 34 31.44 -36.84 -19.59
C ASP A 34 30.66 -38.11 -20.00
N GLY A 35 29.75 -38.54 -19.13
CA GLY A 35 28.86 -39.67 -19.33
C GLY A 35 27.43 -39.39 -18.87
N GLN A 36 27.02 -38.11 -18.81
CA GLN A 36 25.64 -37.77 -18.48
C GLN A 36 24.74 -38.00 -19.69
N ALA A 37 23.73 -38.86 -19.54
CA ALA A 37 22.66 -39.00 -20.52
C ALA A 37 21.85 -37.69 -20.59
N GLU A 38 21.62 -37.19 -21.79
CA GLU A 38 20.79 -36.00 -22.05
C GLU A 38 19.31 -36.28 -21.77
N LEU A 39 18.92 -36.27 -20.49
CA LEU A 39 17.52 -36.22 -20.08
C LEU A 39 17.11 -34.76 -19.92
N HIS A 40 16.87 -34.07 -21.05
CA HIS A 40 16.22 -32.76 -21.03
C HIS A 40 14.71 -32.95 -20.88
N GLY A 41 14.20 -32.82 -19.64
CA GLY A 41 12.77 -32.67 -19.40
C GLY A 41 12.26 -31.29 -19.87
N PRO A 42 10.97 -31.15 -20.21
CA PRO A 42 10.42 -29.85 -20.61
C PRO A 42 10.67 -28.81 -19.52
N THR A 43 11.20 -27.66 -19.92
CA THR A 43 11.49 -26.54 -19.00
C THR A 43 10.17 -25.91 -18.56
N SER A 44 9.68 -26.25 -17.37
CA SER A 44 8.56 -25.54 -16.76
C SER A 44 9.05 -24.16 -16.30
N GLN A 45 8.44 -23.10 -16.82
CA GLN A 45 8.71 -21.75 -16.35
C GLN A 45 8.18 -21.62 -14.91
N VAL A 46 9.09 -21.36 -13.97
CA VAL A 46 8.70 -20.99 -12.60
C VAL A 46 8.44 -19.49 -12.63
N VAL A 47 7.17 -19.11 -12.65
CA VAL A 47 6.77 -17.71 -12.41
C VAL A 47 6.86 -17.48 -10.91
N TYR A 48 7.88 -16.75 -10.48
CA TYR A 48 7.99 -16.27 -9.11
C TYR A 48 7.36 -14.88 -9.02
N GLU A 49 6.18 -14.81 -8.43
CA GLU A 49 5.54 -13.56 -8.07
C GLU A 49 5.96 -13.22 -6.63
N GLY A 50 6.96 -12.34 -6.50
CA GLY A 50 7.55 -11.96 -5.22
C GLY A 50 6.71 -10.99 -4.38
N SER A 51 5.53 -10.63 -4.85
CA SER A 51 4.62 -9.69 -4.20
C SER A 51 3.25 -10.35 -4.04
N SER A 52 2.91 -10.73 -2.81
CA SER A 52 1.54 -11.11 -2.47
C SER A 52 0.68 -9.85 -2.51
N GLU A 53 -0.20 -9.73 -3.50
CA GLU A 53 -1.11 -8.58 -3.63
C GLU A 53 -2.15 -8.50 -2.49
N SER A 54 -2.26 -9.54 -1.66
CA SER A 54 -3.16 -9.53 -0.50
C SER A 54 -2.61 -10.34 0.67
N ASN A 55 -2.79 -9.83 1.89
CA ASN A 55 -2.51 -10.56 3.12
C ASN A 55 -3.77 -11.30 3.59
N LEU A 56 -3.92 -12.56 3.19
CA LEU A 56 -5.08 -13.40 3.54
C LEU A 56 -5.22 -13.66 5.05
N THR A 57 -4.15 -13.54 5.83
CA THR A 57 -4.14 -13.85 7.26
C THR A 57 -4.05 -12.60 8.15
N GLY A 58 -3.97 -11.39 7.58
CA GLY A 58 -3.92 -10.14 8.32
C GLY A 58 -2.78 -10.07 9.34
N TYR A 59 -1.63 -10.65 9.01
CA TYR A 59 -0.47 -10.77 9.90
C TYR A 59 -0.79 -11.52 11.21
N ALA A 60 -1.72 -12.48 11.21
CA ALA A 60 -2.13 -13.20 12.43
C ALA A 60 -0.98 -13.95 13.12
N ASP A 61 0.05 -14.34 12.35
CA ASP A 61 1.27 -14.96 12.84
C ASP A 61 2.09 -14.03 13.77
N ARG A 62 1.92 -12.71 13.67
CA ARG A 62 2.57 -11.73 14.57
C ARG A 62 2.31 -12.01 16.05
N HIS A 63 1.14 -12.56 16.39
CA HIS A 63 0.78 -12.90 17.76
C HIS A 63 1.58 -14.09 18.31
N GLY A 64 2.04 -15.01 17.45
CA GLY A 64 2.92 -16.11 17.84
C GLY A 64 4.35 -15.66 18.14
N PHE A 65 4.68 -14.43 17.75
CA PHE A 65 6.00 -13.83 17.87
C PHE A 65 6.06 -12.70 18.92
N GLU A 66 4.92 -12.37 19.55
CA GLU A 66 4.86 -11.41 20.67
C GLU A 66 5.75 -11.89 21.83
N GLY A 67 6.86 -11.19 22.06
CA GLY A 67 7.84 -11.50 23.11
C GLY A 67 9.21 -11.97 22.60
N TYR A 68 9.34 -12.27 21.30
CA TYR A 68 10.62 -12.48 20.65
C TYR A 68 11.06 -11.20 19.94
N ALA A 69 12.29 -10.75 20.19
CA ALA A 69 12.89 -9.60 19.49
C ALA A 69 13.28 -10.02 18.06
N LEU A 70 12.27 -10.18 17.21
CA LEU A 70 12.44 -10.45 15.79
C LEU A 70 12.67 -9.13 15.05
N GLN A 71 13.56 -9.18 14.06
CA GLN A 71 14.01 -8.00 13.31
C GLN A 71 12.87 -7.22 12.64
N TYR A 72 11.74 -7.87 12.35
CA TYR A 72 10.65 -7.29 11.54
C TYR A 72 9.28 -7.27 12.24
N ALA A 73 9.24 -7.47 13.56
CA ALA A 73 7.99 -7.59 14.30
C ALA A 73 7.20 -6.27 14.36
N ASP A 74 7.91 -5.16 14.52
CA ASP A 74 7.30 -3.82 14.59
C ASP A 74 6.80 -3.36 13.22
N GLU A 75 7.52 -3.72 12.15
CA GLU A 75 7.14 -3.46 10.77
C GLU A 75 5.89 -4.24 10.38
N ALA A 76 5.78 -5.51 10.77
CA ALA A 76 4.57 -6.31 10.53
C ALA A 76 3.33 -5.72 11.21
N LYS A 77 3.48 -5.22 12.44
CA LYS A 77 2.42 -4.47 13.13
C LYS A 77 2.09 -3.17 12.39
N GLY A 78 3.10 -2.46 11.94
CA GLY A 78 2.97 -1.25 11.16
C GLY A 78 2.17 -1.44 9.86
N MET A 79 2.49 -2.49 9.11
CA MET A 79 1.76 -2.86 7.89
C MET A 79 0.28 -3.17 8.17
N ALA A 80 -0.01 -3.92 9.24
CA ALA A 80 -1.38 -4.20 9.66
C ALA A 80 -2.18 -2.92 10.01
N GLU A 81 -1.53 -1.95 10.67
CA GLU A 81 -2.15 -0.65 10.99
C GLU A 81 -2.42 0.17 9.71
N LEU A 82 -1.50 0.14 8.73
CA LEU A 82 -1.66 0.87 7.46
C LEU A 82 -2.76 0.26 6.58
N GLU A 83 -2.89 -1.06 6.50
CA GLU A 83 -3.97 -1.73 5.76
C GLU A 83 -5.35 -1.35 6.33
N GLN A 84 -5.48 -1.24 7.66
CA GLN A 84 -6.73 -0.79 8.29
C GLN A 84 -7.05 0.68 7.94
N LEU A 85 -6.03 1.54 7.90
CA LEU A 85 -6.18 2.93 7.47
C LEU A 85 -6.58 3.02 6.00
N GLU A 86 -6.03 2.18 5.13
CA GLU A 86 -6.40 2.11 3.72
C GLU A 86 -7.88 1.73 3.53
N ALA A 87 -8.34 0.68 4.21
CA ALA A 87 -9.74 0.25 4.16
C ALA A 87 -10.70 1.35 4.61
N ARG A 88 -10.39 2.02 5.74
CA ARG A 88 -11.18 3.16 6.24
C ARG A 88 -11.12 4.37 5.29
N GLY A 89 -9.97 4.60 4.66
CA GLY A 89 -9.77 5.63 3.65
C GLY A 89 -10.66 5.43 2.43
N ALA A 90 -10.81 4.19 1.97
CA ALA A 90 -11.70 3.84 0.86
C ALA A 90 -13.18 4.13 1.19
N GLU A 91 -13.63 3.80 2.40
CA GLU A 91 -14.99 4.10 2.86
C GLU A 91 -15.25 5.62 2.92
N LEU A 92 -14.30 6.38 3.47
CA LEU A 92 -14.38 7.84 3.55
C LEU A 92 -14.34 8.48 2.16
N CYS A 93 -13.54 7.95 1.23
CA CYS A 93 -13.54 8.38 -0.18
C CYS A 93 -14.91 8.16 -0.82
N SER A 94 -15.49 6.97 -0.70
CA SER A 94 -16.83 6.67 -1.22
C SER A 94 -17.89 7.63 -0.65
N THR A 95 -17.80 7.91 0.65
CA THR A 95 -18.66 8.87 1.34
C THR A 95 -18.52 10.30 0.80
N LEU A 96 -17.30 10.73 0.47
CA LEU A 96 -17.04 12.05 -0.13
C LEU A 96 -17.50 12.12 -1.58
N TYR A 97 -17.28 11.07 -2.38
CA TYR A 97 -17.72 11.00 -3.78
C TYR A 97 -19.24 11.12 -3.91
N THR A 98 -19.97 10.56 -2.95
CA THR A 98 -21.43 10.61 -2.90
C THR A 98 -21.95 11.80 -2.08
N TYR A 99 -21.07 12.65 -1.53
CA TYR A 99 -21.47 13.80 -0.73
C TYR A 99 -22.12 14.88 -1.59
N ARG A 100 -23.35 15.26 -1.22
CA ARG A 100 -24.08 16.36 -1.86
C ARG A 100 -24.33 17.48 -0.87
N SER A 101 -24.00 18.71 -1.25
CA SER A 101 -24.28 19.89 -0.42
C SER A 101 -25.79 20.09 -0.23
N ILE A 102 -26.21 20.21 1.02
CA ILE A 102 -27.57 20.55 1.44
C ILE A 102 -27.81 22.06 1.56
N ALA A 103 -26.78 22.90 1.37
CA ALA A 103 -26.93 24.36 1.49
C ALA A 103 -28.04 24.91 0.58
N ARG A 104 -28.24 24.30 -0.60
CA ARG A 104 -29.29 24.69 -1.55
C ARG A 104 -30.69 24.18 -1.17
N ALA A 105 -30.79 23.23 -0.25
CA ALA A 105 -32.04 22.70 0.27
C ALA A 105 -32.52 23.45 1.52
N LEU A 106 -31.70 24.35 2.06
CA LEU A 106 -32.07 25.16 3.21
C LEU A 106 -33.08 26.24 2.80
N PRO A 107 -34.15 26.43 3.57
CA PRO A 107 -35.16 27.44 3.28
C PRO A 107 -34.58 28.85 3.44
N THR A 108 -34.89 29.74 2.50
CA THR A 108 -34.56 31.17 2.61
C THR A 108 -35.38 31.77 3.75
N VAL A 109 -34.70 32.33 4.75
CA VAL A 109 -35.35 32.83 5.97
C VAL A 109 -35.92 34.24 5.72
N SER A 110 -37.24 34.38 5.74
CA SER A 110 -37.95 35.68 5.66
C SER A 110 -39.14 35.71 6.62
N GLY A 111 -39.46 36.87 7.21
CA GLY A 111 -40.65 37.05 8.06
C GLY A 111 -40.38 37.39 9.53
N GLU A 112 -41.31 37.01 10.42
CA GLU A 112 -41.32 37.31 11.85
C GLU A 112 -40.18 36.62 12.63
N GLU A 113 -39.64 37.28 13.66
CA GLU A 113 -38.48 36.83 14.46
C GLU A 113 -38.66 35.42 15.06
N ALA A 114 -39.88 35.08 15.49
CA ALA A 114 -40.21 33.76 16.03
C ALA A 114 -40.13 32.65 14.98
N HIS A 115 -40.54 32.93 13.74
CA HIS A 115 -40.44 32.01 12.61
C HIS A 115 -38.98 31.77 12.20
N LYS A 116 -38.15 32.82 12.19
CA LYS A 116 -36.71 32.73 11.89
C LYS A 116 -35.99 31.77 12.85
N LYS A 117 -36.23 31.90 14.15
CA LYS A 117 -35.60 31.03 15.17
C LYS A 117 -35.94 29.55 14.96
N ARG A 118 -37.20 29.24 14.63
CA ARG A 118 -37.62 27.86 14.32
C ARG A 118 -36.92 27.32 13.06
N MET A 119 -36.85 28.13 12.00
CA MET A 119 -36.18 27.74 10.75
C MET A 119 -34.68 27.46 10.95
N TYR A 120 -33.98 28.30 11.73
CA TYR A 120 -32.57 28.08 12.04
C TYR A 120 -32.34 26.84 12.91
N ALA A 121 -33.21 26.59 13.90
CA ALA A 121 -33.12 25.38 14.72
C ALA A 121 -33.29 24.11 13.88
N ALA A 122 -34.31 24.07 13.01
CA ALA A 122 -34.53 22.94 12.10
C ALA A 122 -33.36 22.77 11.10
N SER A 123 -32.82 23.87 10.58
CA SER A 123 -31.66 23.84 9.68
C SER A 123 -30.42 23.29 10.39
N PHE A 124 -30.21 23.64 11.66
CA PHE A 124 -29.09 23.14 12.45
C PHE A 124 -29.19 21.63 12.69
N GLU A 125 -30.38 21.11 13.02
CA GLU A 125 -30.58 19.66 13.20
C GLU A 125 -30.21 18.86 11.95
N VAL A 126 -30.57 19.37 10.77
CA VAL A 126 -30.23 18.74 9.48
C VAL A 126 -28.75 18.89 9.14
N LEU A 127 -28.15 20.05 9.39
CA LEU A 127 -26.73 20.32 9.06
C LEU A 127 -25.76 19.58 9.97
N HIS A 128 -26.12 19.38 11.24
CA HIS A 128 -25.26 18.77 12.25
C HIS A 128 -24.60 17.44 11.82
N PRO A 129 -25.34 16.42 11.34
CA PRO A 129 -24.73 15.17 10.91
C PRO A 129 -23.83 15.32 9.67
N HIS A 130 -24.11 16.27 8.78
CA HIS A 130 -23.28 16.52 7.60
C HIS A 130 -21.94 17.16 7.98
N VAL A 131 -21.97 18.13 8.90
CA VAL A 131 -20.75 18.75 9.44
C VAL A 131 -19.92 17.71 10.21
N SER A 132 -20.56 16.84 10.98
CA SER A 132 -19.88 15.76 11.69
C SER A 132 -19.12 14.82 10.73
N ARG A 133 -19.74 14.46 9.60
CA ARG A 133 -19.12 13.64 8.55
C ARG A 133 -17.96 14.34 7.84
N VAL A 134 -18.02 15.64 7.63
CA VAL A 134 -16.88 16.39 7.08
C VAL A 134 -15.74 16.47 8.11
N LYS A 135 -16.06 16.64 9.40
CA LYS A 135 -15.07 16.62 10.47
C LYS A 135 -14.37 15.27 10.58
N SER A 136 -15.07 14.15 10.41
CA SER A 136 -14.44 12.83 10.46
C SER A 136 -13.38 12.64 9.37
N VAL A 137 -13.61 13.19 8.17
CA VAL A 137 -12.59 13.21 7.10
C VAL A 137 -11.38 14.06 7.49
N LEU A 138 -11.62 15.23 8.08
CA LEU A 138 -10.53 16.11 8.52
C LEU A 138 -9.66 15.43 9.58
N TYR A 139 -10.26 14.81 10.59
CA TYR A 139 -9.51 14.10 11.63
C TYR A 139 -8.80 12.87 11.09
N PHE A 140 -9.42 12.15 10.16
CA PHE A 140 -8.81 11.01 9.50
C PHE A 140 -7.53 11.39 8.73
N LYS A 141 -7.51 12.55 8.05
CA LYS A 141 -6.30 13.07 7.40
C LYS A 141 -5.14 13.19 8.39
N ASP A 142 -5.39 13.80 9.55
CA ASP A 142 -4.35 14.05 10.55
C ASP A 142 -3.86 12.74 11.18
N GLU A 143 -4.77 11.80 11.43
CA GLU A 143 -4.47 10.44 11.89
C GLU A 143 -3.57 9.68 10.90
N VAL A 144 -3.93 9.69 9.61
CA VAL A 144 -3.16 9.02 8.54
C VAL A 144 -1.75 9.58 8.45
N VAL A 145 -1.60 10.91 8.42
CA VAL A 145 -0.27 11.54 8.33
C VAL A 145 0.59 11.15 9.53
N SER A 146 0.03 11.21 10.74
CA SER A 146 0.76 10.82 11.95
C SER A 146 1.22 9.37 11.88
N LYS A 147 0.32 8.44 11.53
CA LYS A 147 0.62 7.01 11.46
C LYS A 147 1.59 6.66 10.34
N PHE A 148 1.46 7.31 9.20
CA PHE A 148 2.38 7.14 8.09
C PHE A 148 3.79 7.59 8.46
N CYS A 149 3.96 8.76 9.08
CA CYS A 149 5.27 9.25 9.53
C CYS A 149 5.92 8.33 10.58
N THR A 150 5.13 7.81 11.54
CA THR A 150 5.63 6.83 12.52
C THR A 150 6.15 5.57 11.83
N ASN A 151 5.37 5.01 10.91
CA ASN A 151 5.79 3.81 10.16
C ASN A 151 7.00 4.08 9.25
N MET A 152 7.09 5.25 8.63
CA MET A 152 8.25 5.62 7.81
C MET A 152 9.54 5.68 8.63
N THR A 153 9.44 6.10 9.90
CA THR A 153 10.61 6.17 10.80
C THR A 153 11.17 4.78 11.09
N LEU A 154 10.31 3.77 11.22
CA LEU A 154 10.72 2.37 11.44
C LEU A 154 11.54 1.79 10.28
N LEU A 155 11.29 2.26 9.05
CA LEU A 155 11.99 1.76 7.86
C LEU A 155 13.36 2.40 7.62
N VAL A 156 13.65 3.52 8.29
CA VAL A 156 14.87 4.31 8.08
C VAL A 156 15.90 4.07 9.20
N SER A 157 15.47 3.54 10.35
CA SER A 157 16.30 3.16 11.49
C SER A 157 16.97 1.81 11.32
#